data_AF-A0A2E4WPL2-F1
#
_entry.id   AF-A0A2E4WPL2-F1
#
_cell.length_a   1.000
_cell.length_b   1.000
_cell.length_c   1.000
_cell.angle_alpha   90.00
_cell.angle_beta   90.00
_cell.angle_gamma   90.00
#
_symmetry.space_group_name_H-M   'P 1'
#
loop_
_entity.id
_entity.type
_entity.pdbx_description
1 polymer ?
#
loop_
_entity_poly.entity_id
_entity_poly.type
_entity_poly.pdbx_seq_one_letter_code
_entity_poly.pdbx_strand_id
1 'polypeptide(L)'
;MKFKEVLNKGFMLLLVLSGGGMPFLFERNMMSITLFLYIVFLILFYRSKIAKPVFQGAVGLTFFSIFILVVTFVFSDGKQVLLKYGFHLLTFVISILTLVHFLINRKNQAFIEDLYSVLKLIMFHAILSFFAYFFVSGSLEVIKNPLTNYECLTFKNLFFYMPERNEYSFFGLTNCRAQGLFWEPGVLQIFLNFFLFLELFIFKKSKWVTLLAVFAVLTTQSTTGLVLLCVLMIAYFWNSIQKNILLIPIAALLLTPIYYMSKSNVEEKVVGERSTSFAIRYFDLTDGFLLALDYPLTGMGLDDDRYKKIRSESYSSTEGVENTEKGNSNSIIYLMTAVGIPFTVFIIYALFKQTVIRKRRGLFMLFFIVSILTEPVLLKPFFMLFVMSGMIVVFKNSTQIQLSNS
;
A
#
# COMPACT_ATOMS: atom_id res chain seq x y z
N MET A 1 0.62 24.50 -19.71
CA MET A 1 1.40 23.31 -19.31
C MET A 1 1.37 23.07 -17.79
N LYS A 2 1.74 24.08 -16.97
CA LYS A 2 1.76 23.97 -15.50
C LYS A 2 0.43 23.54 -14.84
N PHE A 3 -0.72 24.07 -15.29
CA PHE A 3 -2.03 23.70 -14.72
C PHE A 3 -2.36 22.22 -14.87
N LYS A 4 -2.09 21.64 -16.06
CA LYS A 4 -2.29 20.20 -16.35
C LYS A 4 -1.44 19.31 -15.44
N GLU A 5 -0.21 19.71 -15.15
CA GLU A 5 0.68 19.00 -14.22
C GLU A 5 0.20 19.08 -12.78
N VAL A 6 -0.28 20.24 -12.34
CA VAL A 6 -0.86 20.40 -10.99
C VAL A 6 -2.08 19.49 -10.83
N LEU A 7 -2.96 19.43 -11.83
CA LEU A 7 -4.13 18.55 -11.80
C LEU A 7 -3.75 17.06 -11.71
N ASN A 8 -2.74 16.62 -12.47
CA ASN A 8 -2.27 15.23 -12.39
C ASN A 8 -1.61 14.91 -11.05
N LYS A 9 -0.80 15.82 -10.51
CA LYS A 9 -0.16 15.64 -9.19
C LYS A 9 -1.19 15.63 -8.06
N GLY A 10 -2.22 16.47 -8.14
CA GLY A 10 -3.36 16.45 -7.21
C GLY A 10 -4.10 15.12 -7.25
N PHE A 11 -4.40 14.60 -8.45
CA PHE A 11 -4.98 13.28 -8.60
C PHE A 11 -4.06 12.17 -8.06
N MET A 12 -2.77 12.22 -8.39
CA MET A 12 -1.78 11.24 -7.93
C MET A 12 -1.66 11.24 -6.40
N LEU A 13 -1.75 12.41 -5.75
CA LEU A 13 -1.79 12.52 -4.30
C LEU A 13 -3.02 11.82 -3.73
N LEU A 14 -4.22 12.07 -4.26
CA LEU A 14 -5.43 11.38 -3.82
C LEU A 14 -5.36 9.87 -4.09
N LEU A 15 -4.80 9.46 -5.23
CA LEU A 15 -4.59 8.05 -5.54
C LEU A 15 -3.65 7.40 -4.53
N VAL A 16 -2.52 8.00 -4.21
CA VAL A 16 -1.59 7.50 -3.19
C VAL A 16 -2.26 7.43 -1.81
N LEU A 17 -2.99 8.48 -1.42
CA LEU A 17 -3.76 8.50 -0.17
C LEU A 17 -4.89 7.45 -0.15
N SER A 18 -5.38 6.98 -1.30
CA SER A 18 -6.33 5.86 -1.32
C SER A 18 -5.73 4.54 -0.80
N GLY A 19 -4.39 4.43 -0.84
CA GLY A 19 -3.64 3.29 -0.31
C GLY A 19 -3.52 3.24 1.21
N GLY A 20 -3.96 4.30 1.91
CA GLY A 20 -4.20 4.26 3.35
C GLY A 20 -4.03 5.56 4.12
N GLY A 21 -4.29 6.65 3.43
CA GLY A 21 -4.26 8.00 3.98
C GLY A 21 -5.43 8.29 4.90
N MET A 22 -5.22 9.18 5.86
CA MET A 22 -6.22 9.61 6.84
C MET A 22 -7.53 10.08 6.19
N PRO A 23 -7.56 10.84 5.08
CA PRO A 23 -8.82 11.22 4.44
C PRO A 23 -9.68 10.01 4.02
N PHE A 24 -9.07 8.94 3.49
CA PHE A 24 -9.79 7.73 3.09
C PHE A 24 -10.16 6.84 4.27
N LEU A 25 -9.53 7.05 5.43
CA LEU A 25 -9.89 6.36 6.66
C LEU A 25 -11.14 6.98 7.28
N PHE A 26 -11.18 8.30 7.49
CA PHE A 26 -12.31 8.99 8.13
C PHE A 26 -13.49 9.17 7.19
N GLU A 27 -13.23 9.51 5.92
CA GLU A 27 -14.26 9.86 4.94
C GLU A 27 -14.27 8.90 3.75
N ARG A 28 -14.13 7.60 4.02
CA ARG A 28 -13.94 6.54 3.01
C ARG A 28 -14.87 6.66 1.81
N ASN A 29 -16.17 6.78 2.06
CA ASN A 29 -17.19 6.79 1.00
C ASN A 29 -17.06 8.04 0.12
N MET A 30 -17.01 9.22 0.76
CA MET A 30 -16.90 10.50 0.07
C MET A 30 -15.60 10.60 -0.72
N MET A 31 -14.46 10.24 -0.11
CA MET A 31 -13.15 10.29 -0.77
C MET A 31 -13.03 9.32 -1.94
N SER A 32 -13.68 8.14 -1.86
CA SER A 32 -13.71 7.18 -2.98
C SER A 32 -14.50 7.73 -4.16
N ILE A 33 -15.65 8.37 -3.90
CA ILE A 33 -16.46 9.03 -4.92
C ILE A 33 -15.70 10.23 -5.50
N THR A 34 -15.07 11.07 -4.67
CA THR A 34 -14.25 12.19 -5.12
C THR A 34 -13.11 11.72 -6.03
N LEU A 35 -12.40 10.65 -5.66
CA LEU A 35 -11.33 10.09 -6.49
C LEU A 35 -11.85 9.61 -7.85
N PHE A 36 -13.01 8.95 -7.88
CA PHE A 36 -13.68 8.54 -9.11
C PHE A 36 -14.09 9.73 -9.99
N LEU A 37 -14.74 10.74 -9.41
CA LEU A 37 -15.15 11.93 -10.15
C LEU A 37 -13.94 12.71 -10.67
N TYR A 38 -12.84 12.76 -9.91
CA TYR A 38 -11.60 13.41 -10.35
C TYR A 38 -11.02 12.70 -11.57
N ILE A 39 -10.92 11.36 -11.59
CA ILE A 39 -10.37 10.66 -12.77
C ILE A 39 -11.27 10.79 -13.99
N VAL A 40 -12.59 10.75 -13.82
CA VAL A 40 -13.55 11.01 -14.91
C VAL A 40 -13.36 12.43 -15.45
N PHE A 41 -13.27 13.43 -14.55
CA PHE A 41 -12.98 14.81 -14.93
C PHE A 41 -11.67 14.93 -15.72
N LEU A 42 -10.59 14.28 -15.29
CA LEU A 42 -9.32 14.32 -16.01
C LEU A 42 -9.42 13.75 -17.42
N ILE A 43 -10.08 12.59 -17.58
CA ILE A 43 -10.27 11.96 -18.90
C ILE A 43 -11.06 12.91 -19.83
N LEU A 44 -12.15 13.49 -19.33
CA LEU A 44 -12.97 14.44 -20.09
C LEU A 44 -12.24 15.75 -20.39
N PHE A 45 -11.49 16.29 -19.42
CA PHE A 45 -10.77 17.56 -19.53
C PHE A 45 -9.64 17.49 -20.55
N TYR A 46 -8.90 16.37 -20.61
CA TYR A 46 -7.82 16.22 -21.57
C TYR A 46 -8.30 16.00 -23.02
N ARG A 47 -9.54 15.54 -23.21
CA ARG A 47 -10.19 15.31 -24.52
C ARG A 47 -9.38 14.45 -25.49
N SER A 48 -8.48 13.61 -24.99
CA SER A 48 -7.65 12.77 -25.84
C SER A 48 -8.45 11.60 -26.39
N LYS A 49 -8.22 11.28 -27.67
CA LYS A 49 -8.88 10.14 -28.32
C LYS A 49 -8.41 8.85 -27.65
N ILE A 50 -9.35 8.08 -27.11
CA ILE A 50 -9.07 6.77 -26.55
C ILE A 50 -8.81 5.80 -27.71
N ALA A 51 -7.60 5.24 -27.79
CA ALA A 51 -7.29 4.22 -28.79
C ALA A 51 -8.21 3.00 -28.59
N LYS A 52 -8.78 2.46 -29.68
CA LYS A 52 -9.69 1.31 -29.65
C LYS A 52 -9.17 0.12 -28.81
N PRO A 53 -7.88 -0.28 -28.88
CA PRO A 53 -7.37 -1.36 -28.05
C PRO A 53 -7.36 -1.04 -26.55
N VAL A 54 -7.14 0.23 -26.17
CA VAL A 54 -7.17 0.67 -24.77
C VAL A 54 -8.60 0.62 -24.24
N PHE A 55 -9.56 1.10 -25.03
CA PHE A 55 -10.98 1.02 -24.69
C PHE A 55 -11.47 -0.42 -24.53
N GLN A 56 -11.17 -1.30 -25.49
CA GLN A 56 -11.55 -2.71 -25.44
C GLN A 56 -10.94 -3.41 -24.22
N GLY A 57 -9.67 -3.13 -23.91
CA GLY A 57 -9.01 -3.64 -22.70
C GLY A 57 -9.71 -3.17 -21.42
N ALA A 58 -10.03 -1.88 -21.31
CA ALA A 58 -10.74 -1.33 -20.16
C ALA A 58 -12.13 -1.94 -19.95
N VAL A 59 -12.89 -2.11 -21.04
CA VAL A 59 -14.21 -2.76 -21.02
C VAL A 59 -14.08 -4.23 -20.60
N GLY A 60 -13.14 -4.98 -21.19
CA GLY A 60 -12.89 -6.37 -20.84
C GLY A 60 -12.50 -6.56 -19.38
N LEU A 61 -11.61 -5.70 -18.85
CA LEU A 61 -11.25 -5.70 -17.43
C LEU A 61 -12.44 -5.39 -16.53
N THR A 62 -13.31 -4.47 -16.93
CA THR A 62 -14.50 -4.12 -16.16
C THR A 62 -15.45 -5.32 -16.09
N PHE A 63 -15.72 -5.99 -17.21
CA PHE A 63 -16.53 -7.20 -17.23
C PHE A 63 -15.92 -8.34 -16.40
N PHE A 64 -14.62 -8.56 -16.51
CA PHE A 64 -13.93 -9.56 -15.71
C PHE A 64 -13.99 -9.25 -14.20
N SER A 65 -13.84 -7.98 -13.83
CA SER A 65 -13.97 -7.53 -12.45
C SER A 65 -15.38 -7.75 -11.91
N ILE A 66 -16.41 -7.43 -12.70
CA ILE A 66 -17.81 -7.72 -12.37
C ILE A 66 -18.02 -9.23 -12.25
N PHE A 67 -17.46 -10.03 -13.16
CA PHE A 67 -17.56 -11.48 -13.12
C PHE A 67 -17.01 -12.05 -11.80
N ILE A 68 -15.80 -11.65 -11.37
CA ILE A 68 -15.25 -12.08 -10.07
C ILE A 68 -16.21 -11.69 -8.93
N LEU A 69 -16.66 -10.44 -8.90
CA LEU A 69 -17.56 -9.97 -7.83
C LEU A 69 -18.89 -10.70 -7.80
N VAL A 70 -19.48 -11.01 -8.96
CA VAL A 70 -20.74 -11.76 -9.06
C VAL A 70 -20.55 -13.20 -8.62
N VAL A 71 -19.49 -13.88 -9.08
CA VAL A 71 -19.18 -15.25 -8.66
C VAL A 71 -18.97 -15.28 -7.14
N THR A 72 -18.15 -14.40 -6.60
CA THR A 72 -17.91 -14.32 -5.16
C THR A 72 -19.19 -13.98 -4.37
N PHE A 73 -20.07 -13.11 -4.88
CA PHE A 73 -21.32 -12.75 -4.20
C PHE A 73 -22.35 -13.87 -4.21
N VAL A 74 -22.52 -14.56 -5.35
CA VAL A 74 -23.55 -15.60 -5.53
C VAL A 74 -23.13 -16.90 -4.84
N PHE A 75 -21.84 -17.25 -4.88
CA PHE A 75 -21.31 -18.48 -4.32
C PHE A 75 -20.59 -18.28 -2.99
N SER A 76 -20.62 -17.09 -2.41
CA SER A 76 -20.21 -16.96 -1.01
C SER A 76 -21.16 -17.78 -0.16
N ASP A 77 -20.61 -18.47 0.82
CA ASP A 77 -21.40 -18.90 1.97
C ASP A 77 -22.12 -17.66 2.56
N GLY A 78 -23.28 -17.81 3.24
CA GLY A 78 -24.08 -16.80 3.97
C GLY A 78 -24.39 -15.41 3.36
N LYS A 79 -25.00 -14.52 4.16
CA LYS A 79 -25.47 -13.18 3.71
C LYS A 79 -24.30 -12.21 3.48
N GLN A 80 -24.39 -11.45 2.39
CA GLN A 80 -23.41 -10.44 1.97
C GLN A 80 -24.08 -9.07 1.81
N VAL A 81 -23.37 -7.98 2.11
CA VAL A 81 -23.86 -6.62 1.86
C VAL A 81 -23.47 -6.12 0.46
N LEU A 82 -24.46 -5.95 -0.43
CA LEU A 82 -24.25 -5.50 -1.82
C LEU A 82 -23.45 -4.19 -1.93
N LEU A 83 -23.65 -3.24 -0.99
CA LEU A 83 -22.94 -1.97 -0.97
C LEU A 83 -21.41 -2.16 -0.89
N LYS A 84 -20.92 -3.17 -0.15
CA LYS A 84 -19.48 -3.44 -0.02
C LYS A 84 -18.87 -3.90 -1.35
N TYR A 85 -19.59 -4.74 -2.09
CA TYR A 85 -19.22 -5.16 -3.44
C TYR A 85 -19.22 -3.97 -4.42
N GLY A 86 -20.16 -3.04 -4.25
CA GLY A 86 -20.18 -1.77 -4.97
C GLY A 86 -18.90 -0.95 -4.77
N PHE A 87 -18.37 -0.88 -3.55
CA PHE A 87 -17.09 -0.21 -3.27
C PHE A 87 -15.86 -0.94 -3.83
N HIS A 88 -15.88 -2.28 -3.86
CA HIS A 88 -14.84 -3.06 -4.55
C HIS A 88 -14.88 -2.83 -6.06
N LEU A 89 -16.07 -2.80 -6.68
CA LEU A 89 -16.24 -2.45 -8.09
C LEU A 89 -15.73 -1.03 -8.37
N LEU A 90 -16.07 -0.06 -7.51
CA LEU A 90 -15.59 1.32 -7.63
C LEU A 90 -14.04 1.36 -7.60
N THR A 91 -13.41 0.60 -6.71
CA THR A 91 -11.95 0.48 -6.64
C THR A 91 -11.35 -0.06 -7.94
N PHE A 92 -11.94 -1.12 -8.51
CA PHE A 92 -11.50 -1.68 -9.78
C PHE A 92 -11.66 -0.67 -10.92
N VAL A 93 -12.80 0.01 -11.00
CA VAL A 93 -13.07 1.03 -12.01
C VAL A 93 -12.11 2.21 -11.90
N ILE A 94 -11.84 2.74 -10.70
CA ILE A 94 -10.85 3.81 -10.49
C ILE A 94 -9.48 3.36 -10.99
N SER A 95 -9.06 2.13 -10.68
CA SER A 95 -7.77 1.57 -11.09
C SER A 95 -7.67 1.46 -12.62
N ILE A 96 -8.73 0.96 -13.28
CA ILE A 96 -8.82 0.84 -14.73
C ILE A 96 -8.81 2.23 -15.40
N LEU A 97 -9.64 3.17 -14.94
CA LEU A 97 -9.70 4.53 -15.50
C LEU A 97 -8.38 5.28 -15.32
N THR A 98 -7.68 5.05 -14.20
CA THR A 98 -6.34 5.61 -13.99
C THR A 98 -5.37 5.09 -15.04
N LEU A 99 -5.35 3.78 -15.29
CA LEU A 99 -4.51 3.21 -16.35
C LEU A 99 -4.85 3.78 -17.71
N VAL A 100 -6.14 3.88 -18.03
CA VAL A 100 -6.64 4.48 -19.28
C VAL A 100 -6.13 5.91 -19.43
N HIS A 101 -6.31 6.76 -18.41
CA HIS A 101 -5.83 8.15 -18.40
C HIS A 101 -4.33 8.22 -18.70
N PHE A 102 -3.52 7.43 -17.99
CA PHE A 102 -2.07 7.49 -18.19
C PHE A 102 -1.64 6.87 -19.51
N LEU A 103 -2.26 5.79 -20.00
CA LEU A 103 -1.92 5.17 -21.29
C LEU A 103 -2.27 6.05 -22.50
N ILE A 104 -3.35 6.84 -22.41
CA ILE A 104 -3.78 7.72 -23.52
C ILE A 104 -3.01 9.04 -23.48
N ASN A 105 -2.93 9.66 -22.31
CA ASN A 105 -2.50 11.05 -22.21
C ASN A 105 -0.99 11.20 -22.07
N ARG A 106 -0.27 10.14 -21.69
CA ARG A 106 1.15 10.20 -21.38
C ARG A 106 1.85 8.87 -21.67
N LYS A 107 3.17 8.88 -21.86
CA LYS A 107 3.96 7.64 -21.79
C LYS A 107 4.00 7.19 -20.32
N ASN A 108 4.14 5.88 -20.03
CA ASN A 108 4.26 5.34 -18.66
C ASN A 108 5.23 6.14 -17.76
N GLN A 109 6.26 6.73 -18.35
CA GLN A 109 7.22 7.60 -17.69
C GLN A 109 6.58 8.77 -16.92
N ALA A 110 5.54 9.42 -17.45
CA ALA A 110 4.93 10.56 -16.77
C ALA A 110 4.18 10.16 -15.49
N PHE A 111 3.54 8.98 -15.47
CA PHE A 111 2.96 8.43 -14.24
C PHE A 111 4.03 8.30 -13.15
N ILE A 112 5.19 7.77 -13.51
CA ILE A 112 6.32 7.58 -12.58
C ILE A 112 6.89 8.91 -12.09
N GLU A 113 6.92 9.93 -12.93
CA GLU A 113 7.37 11.29 -12.57
C GLU A 113 6.38 12.01 -11.63
N ASP A 114 5.08 11.89 -11.89
CA ASP A 114 4.04 12.43 -11.02
C ASP A 114 4.03 11.69 -9.67
N LEU A 115 4.13 10.36 -9.69
CA LEU A 115 4.25 9.53 -8.49
C LEU A 115 5.49 9.91 -7.67
N TYR A 116 6.65 10.02 -8.31
CA TYR A 116 7.89 10.45 -7.64
C TYR A 116 7.74 11.82 -6.97
N SER A 117 7.10 12.76 -7.65
CA SER A 117 6.86 14.11 -7.11
C SER A 117 5.98 14.08 -5.86
N VAL A 118 4.91 13.28 -5.89
CA VAL A 118 3.98 13.10 -4.76
C VAL A 118 4.63 12.36 -3.60
N LEU A 119 5.37 11.29 -3.87
CA LEU A 119 6.08 10.54 -2.83
C LEU A 119 7.17 11.38 -2.16
N LYS A 120 7.83 12.27 -2.91
CA LYS A 120 8.76 13.25 -2.35
C LYS A 120 8.06 14.22 -1.38
N LEU A 121 6.86 14.69 -1.73
CA LEU A 121 6.03 15.53 -0.84
C LEU A 121 5.70 14.78 0.45
N ILE A 122 5.27 13.51 0.34
CA ILE A 122 4.93 12.65 1.48
C ILE A 122 6.14 12.43 2.39
N MET A 123 7.34 12.21 1.82
CA MET A 123 8.57 12.10 2.60
C MET A 123 8.83 13.37 3.42
N PHE A 124 8.73 14.54 2.82
CA PHE A 124 8.91 15.80 3.56
C PHE A 124 7.85 16.02 4.63
N HIS A 125 6.59 15.70 4.34
CA HIS A 125 5.52 15.76 5.33
C HIS A 125 5.80 14.82 6.51
N ALA A 126 6.22 13.58 6.25
CA ALA A 126 6.55 12.62 7.30
C ALA A 126 7.67 13.11 8.23
N ILE A 127 8.75 13.68 7.66
CA ILE A 127 9.85 14.26 8.42
C ILE A 127 9.36 15.46 9.25
N LEU A 128 8.57 16.35 8.65
CA LEU A 128 8.03 17.51 9.34
C LEU A 128 7.10 17.10 10.49
N SER A 129 6.21 16.13 10.23
CA SER A 129 5.30 15.56 11.23
C SER A 129 6.06 14.93 12.39
N PHE A 130 7.17 14.23 12.11
CA PHE A 130 8.03 13.63 13.13
C PHE A 130 8.63 14.69 14.07
N PHE A 131 9.18 15.78 13.51
CA PHE A 131 9.74 16.86 14.34
C PHE A 131 8.68 17.72 15.01
N ALA A 132 7.51 17.90 14.38
CA ALA A 132 6.42 18.69 14.94
C ALA A 132 5.92 18.12 16.27
N TYR A 133 5.96 16.79 16.46
CA TYR A 133 5.46 16.14 17.67
C TYR A 133 6.09 16.69 18.95
N PHE A 134 7.40 16.98 18.95
CA PHE A 134 8.11 17.57 20.09
C PHE A 134 7.51 18.89 20.59
N PHE A 135 6.83 19.63 19.71
CA PHE A 135 6.29 20.96 20.00
C PHE A 135 4.78 20.96 20.16
N VAL A 136 4.08 19.99 19.56
CA VAL A 136 2.61 20.01 19.43
C VAL A 136 1.91 18.90 20.22
N SER A 137 2.65 17.97 20.84
CA SER A 137 2.09 16.84 21.60
C SER A 137 1.09 17.26 22.69
N GLY A 138 1.33 18.41 23.34
CA GLY A 138 0.43 18.97 24.36
C GLY A 138 -0.83 19.67 23.81
N SER A 139 -0.96 19.80 22.49
CA SER A 139 -2.04 20.57 21.82
C SER A 139 -2.77 19.75 20.77
N LEU A 140 -2.82 18.43 20.93
CA LEU A 140 -3.47 17.53 19.99
C LEU A 140 -4.97 17.40 20.27
N GLU A 141 -5.76 17.31 19.20
CA GLU A 141 -7.21 17.11 19.24
C GLU A 141 -7.55 15.67 18.82
N VAL A 142 -8.56 15.07 19.44
CA VAL A 142 -9.05 13.74 19.05
C VAL A 142 -9.96 13.87 17.83
N ILE A 143 -9.70 13.07 16.81
CA ILE A 143 -10.60 12.83 15.69
C ILE A 143 -11.06 11.37 15.71
N LYS A 144 -12.35 11.14 15.45
CA LYS A 144 -12.97 9.82 15.49
C LYS A 144 -13.72 9.52 14.20
N ASN A 145 -13.56 8.30 13.70
CA ASN A 145 -14.41 7.76 12.64
C ASN A 145 -15.69 7.19 13.27
N PRO A 146 -16.88 7.74 12.96
CA PRO A 146 -18.14 7.29 13.55
C PRO A 146 -18.58 5.88 13.10
N LEU A 147 -18.04 5.38 11.98
CA LEU A 147 -18.39 4.07 11.42
C LEU A 147 -17.50 2.94 11.93
N THR A 148 -16.23 3.23 12.21
CA THR A 148 -15.24 2.21 12.59
C THR A 148 -14.72 2.36 14.01
N ASN A 149 -15.20 3.35 14.77
CA ASN A 149 -14.67 3.75 16.07
C ASN A 149 -13.16 4.01 16.11
N TYR A 150 -12.54 4.22 14.95
CA TYR A 150 -11.12 4.50 14.86
C TYR A 150 -10.85 5.91 15.39
N GLU A 151 -9.95 6.02 16.36
CA GLU A 151 -9.55 7.27 16.99
C GLU A 151 -8.09 7.59 16.68
N CYS A 152 -7.80 8.87 16.47
CA CYS A 152 -6.45 9.37 16.24
C CYS A 152 -6.33 10.80 16.77
N LEU A 153 -5.12 11.18 17.17
CA LEU A 153 -4.82 12.54 17.58
C LEU A 153 -4.31 13.34 16.38
N THR A 154 -4.72 14.61 16.29
CA THR A 154 -4.28 15.50 15.22
C THR A 154 -3.91 16.89 15.73
N PHE A 155 -2.91 17.48 15.08
CA PHE A 155 -2.68 18.91 15.16
C PHE A 155 -3.29 19.58 13.93
N LYS A 156 -4.45 20.24 14.12
CA LYS A 156 -5.16 21.02 13.09
C LYS A 156 -5.43 20.26 11.78
N ASN A 157 -5.63 18.94 11.82
CA ASN A 157 -5.79 18.09 10.62
C ASN A 157 -4.59 18.09 9.65
N LEU A 158 -3.41 18.53 10.11
CA LEU A 158 -2.18 18.59 9.32
C LEU A 158 -1.21 17.47 9.70
N PHE A 159 -1.06 17.21 11.00
CA PHE A 159 -0.24 16.13 11.53
C PHE A 159 -1.10 15.17 12.33
N PHE A 160 -0.78 13.90 12.24
CA PHE A 160 -1.57 12.82 12.84
C PHE A 160 -0.68 11.91 13.67
N TYR A 161 -1.16 11.52 14.84
CA TYR A 161 -0.40 10.78 15.83
C TYR A 161 -1.28 9.76 16.55
N MET A 162 -0.66 8.66 16.98
CA MET A 162 -1.29 7.66 17.85
C MET A 162 -0.36 7.32 19.02
N PRO A 163 -0.17 8.24 19.99
CA PRO A 163 0.83 8.08 21.04
C PRO A 163 0.69 6.77 21.83
N GLU A 164 -0.53 6.39 22.19
CA GLU A 164 -0.82 5.15 22.94
C GLU A 164 -0.18 3.88 22.33
N ARG A 165 -0.02 3.83 21.01
CA ARG A 165 0.52 2.66 20.29
C ARG A 165 1.93 2.89 19.74
N ASN A 166 2.32 4.14 19.56
CA ASN A 166 3.46 4.53 18.74
C ASN A 166 4.45 5.45 19.43
N GLU A 167 4.20 5.82 20.68
CA GLU A 167 5.14 6.61 21.47
C GLU A 167 6.32 5.76 21.95
N TYR A 168 7.48 6.39 22.00
CA TYR A 168 8.71 5.82 22.53
C TYR A 168 9.59 6.96 23.07
N SER A 169 10.46 6.63 24.02
CA SER A 169 11.40 7.58 24.59
C SER A 169 12.81 7.30 24.07
N PHE A 170 13.51 8.35 23.64
CA PHE A 170 14.89 8.28 23.16
C PHE A 170 15.73 9.37 23.85
N PHE A 171 16.72 8.97 24.64
CA PHE A 171 17.54 9.87 25.46
C PHE A 171 16.73 10.86 26.33
N GLY A 172 15.62 10.40 26.92
CA GLY A 172 14.73 11.22 27.75
C GLY A 172 13.79 12.15 26.98
N LEU A 173 13.85 12.15 25.64
CA LEU A 173 12.89 12.84 24.78
C LEU A 173 11.82 11.86 24.30
N THR A 174 10.57 12.16 24.57
CA THR A 174 9.44 11.34 24.12
C THR A 174 9.04 11.75 22.70
N ASN A 175 8.88 10.77 21.81
CA ASN A 175 8.43 11.00 20.44
C ASN A 175 7.49 9.89 19.96
N CYS A 176 6.74 10.16 18.90
CA CYS A 176 5.83 9.23 18.26
C CYS A 176 6.40 8.76 16.91
N ARG A 177 6.19 7.48 16.59
CA ARG A 177 6.58 6.92 15.28
C ARG A 177 5.92 7.69 14.15
N ALA A 178 6.66 7.97 13.09
CA ALA A 178 6.13 8.70 11.95
C ALA A 178 5.05 7.85 11.23
N GLN A 179 3.82 8.35 11.23
CA GLN A 179 2.71 7.87 10.38
C GLN A 179 2.36 8.86 9.27
N GLY A 180 2.76 10.13 9.40
CA GLY A 180 2.54 11.16 8.38
C GLY A 180 1.06 11.32 8.04
N LEU A 181 0.73 11.27 6.74
CA LEU A 181 -0.66 11.34 6.25
C LEU A 181 -1.39 10.00 6.27
N PHE A 182 -0.81 8.92 6.82
CA PHE A 182 -1.37 7.56 6.79
C PHE A 182 -1.84 7.12 8.17
N TRP A 183 -2.71 6.10 8.19
CA TRP A 183 -3.34 5.61 9.43
C TRP A 183 -2.37 4.88 10.37
N GLU A 184 -1.23 4.40 9.86
CA GLU A 184 -0.18 3.81 10.69
C GLU A 184 1.21 3.89 10.04
N PRO A 185 2.29 3.81 10.83
CA PRO A 185 3.66 3.79 10.31
C PRO A 185 3.95 2.64 9.33
N GLY A 186 3.25 1.51 9.48
CA GLY A 186 3.35 0.33 8.63
C GLY A 186 2.90 0.57 7.18
N VAL A 187 1.96 1.50 6.96
CA VAL A 187 1.53 1.91 5.62
C VAL A 187 2.43 3.01 5.06
N LEU A 188 2.79 4.01 5.87
CA LEU A 188 3.69 5.08 5.43
C LEU A 188 5.03 4.51 4.91
N GLN A 189 5.59 3.51 5.59
CA GLN A 189 6.86 2.92 5.14
C GLN A 189 6.80 2.32 3.74
N ILE A 190 5.63 1.83 3.27
CA ILE A 190 5.48 1.30 1.91
C ILE A 190 5.78 2.41 0.91
N PHE A 191 5.21 3.60 1.11
CA PHE A 191 5.37 4.75 0.25
C PHE A 191 6.78 5.35 0.33
N LEU A 192 7.38 5.38 1.53
CA LEU A 192 8.76 5.84 1.71
C LEU A 192 9.78 4.89 1.08
N ASN A 193 9.62 3.57 1.23
CA ASN A 193 10.46 2.58 0.56
C ASN A 193 10.25 2.58 -0.95
N PHE A 194 9.02 2.84 -1.43
CA PHE A 194 8.78 3.04 -2.86
C PHE A 194 9.50 4.30 -3.35
N PHE A 195 9.42 5.40 -2.61
CA PHE A 195 10.17 6.62 -2.95
C PHE A 195 11.66 6.35 -3.05
N LEU A 196 12.23 5.67 -2.04
CA LEU A 196 13.62 5.29 -2.00
C LEU A 196 13.99 4.40 -3.20
N PHE A 197 13.16 3.41 -3.55
CA PHE A 197 13.35 2.58 -4.75
C PHE A 197 13.40 3.44 -6.03
N LEU A 198 12.48 4.38 -6.20
CA LEU A 198 12.46 5.28 -7.35
C LEU A 198 13.72 6.15 -7.40
N GLU A 199 14.15 6.70 -6.25
CA GLU A 199 15.34 7.53 -6.15
C GLU A 199 16.61 6.72 -6.47
N LEU A 200 16.79 5.54 -5.91
CA LEU A 200 18.00 4.71 -6.07
C LEU A 200 18.12 4.08 -7.46
N PHE A 201 17.01 3.62 -8.05
CA PHE A 201 17.06 2.76 -9.23
C PHE A 201 16.50 3.41 -10.50
N ILE A 202 15.57 4.35 -10.39
CA ILE A 202 14.93 4.98 -11.55
C ILE A 202 15.56 6.34 -11.84
N PHE A 203 15.43 7.30 -10.91
CA PHE A 203 15.78 8.71 -11.15
C PHE A 203 17.23 9.05 -10.81
N LYS A 204 17.80 8.51 -9.73
CA LYS A 204 19.20 8.72 -9.31
C LYS A 204 19.60 10.20 -9.24
N LYS A 205 18.74 11.04 -8.66
CA LYS A 205 18.85 12.51 -8.77
C LYS A 205 19.75 13.13 -7.72
N SER A 206 19.61 12.75 -6.45
CA SER A 206 20.29 13.46 -5.35
C SER A 206 20.58 12.59 -4.14
N LYS A 207 21.86 12.56 -3.73
CA LYS A 207 22.32 11.91 -2.50
C LYS A 207 21.63 12.48 -1.25
N TRP A 208 21.38 13.80 -1.21
CA TRP A 208 20.67 14.44 -0.09
C TRP A 208 19.23 13.96 0.01
N VAL A 209 18.52 13.84 -1.12
CA VAL A 209 17.15 13.31 -1.15
C VAL A 209 17.15 11.83 -0.73
N THR A 210 18.15 11.05 -1.13
CA THR A 210 18.31 9.67 -0.65
C THR A 210 18.48 9.61 0.86
N LEU A 211 19.35 10.45 1.45
CA LEU A 211 19.56 10.49 2.90
C LEU A 211 18.29 10.87 3.66
N LEU A 212 17.53 11.86 3.16
CA LEU A 212 16.24 12.22 3.73
C LEU A 212 15.21 11.09 3.64
N ALA A 213 15.20 10.34 2.53
CA ALA A 213 14.32 9.18 2.37
C ALA A 213 14.68 8.06 3.36
N VAL A 214 15.97 7.78 3.54
CA VAL A 214 16.45 6.81 4.54
C VAL A 214 16.03 7.24 5.93
N PHE A 215 16.29 8.50 6.30
CA PHE A 215 15.89 9.06 7.59
C PHE A 215 14.38 8.95 7.81
N ALA A 216 13.56 9.31 6.82
CA ALA A 216 12.10 9.18 6.90
C ALA A 216 11.68 7.72 7.18
N VAL A 217 12.27 6.73 6.50
CA VAL A 217 11.97 5.31 6.77
C VAL A 217 12.33 4.93 8.21
N LEU A 218 13.50 5.36 8.71
CA LEU A 218 13.92 5.10 10.10
C LEU A 218 12.90 5.64 11.12
N THR A 219 12.34 6.83 10.86
CA THR A 219 11.36 7.46 11.78
C THR A 219 10.04 6.69 11.91
N THR A 220 9.72 5.80 10.96
CA THR A 220 8.52 4.92 11.05
C THR A 220 8.68 3.82 12.09
N GLN A 221 9.93 3.45 12.42
CA GLN A 221 10.28 2.27 13.23
C GLN A 221 9.47 1.01 12.85
N SER A 222 9.14 0.85 11.56
CA SER A 222 8.45 -0.34 11.08
C SER A 222 9.46 -1.45 10.79
N THR A 223 9.30 -2.62 11.41
CA THR A 223 10.17 -3.79 11.15
C THR A 223 10.25 -4.11 9.67
N THR A 224 9.11 -4.18 8.98
CA THR A 224 9.06 -4.39 7.52
C THR A 224 9.76 -3.25 6.78
N GLY A 225 9.55 -2.01 7.22
CA GLY A 225 10.17 -0.83 6.61
C GLY A 225 11.69 -0.84 6.70
N LEU A 226 12.25 -1.21 7.86
CA LEU A 226 13.69 -1.34 8.09
C LEU A 226 14.31 -2.50 7.29
N VAL A 227 13.62 -3.64 7.22
CA VAL A 227 14.07 -4.78 6.40
C VAL A 227 14.11 -4.40 4.92
N LEU A 228 13.06 -3.75 4.40
CA LEU A 228 13.02 -3.27 3.02
C LEU A 228 14.08 -2.22 2.74
N LEU A 229 14.31 -1.29 3.67
CA LEU A 229 15.41 -0.33 3.60
C LEU A 229 16.76 -1.05 3.45
N CYS A 230 17.05 -2.02 4.32
CA CYS A 230 18.28 -2.83 4.24
C CYS A 230 18.42 -3.52 2.88
N VAL A 231 17.37 -4.19 2.41
CA VAL A 231 17.38 -4.89 1.11
C VAL A 231 17.65 -3.92 -0.04
N LEU A 232 17.00 -2.75 -0.06
CA LEU A 232 17.20 -1.73 -1.10
C LEU A 232 18.62 -1.14 -1.06
N MET A 233 19.16 -0.89 0.13
CA MET A 233 20.51 -0.35 0.30
C MET A 233 21.58 -1.36 -0.10
N ILE A 234 21.45 -2.63 0.32
CA ILE A 234 22.33 -3.72 -0.11
C ILE A 234 22.27 -3.86 -1.63
N ALA A 235 21.07 -3.92 -2.22
CA ALA A 235 20.91 -4.04 -3.67
C ALA A 235 21.50 -2.86 -4.45
N TYR A 236 21.48 -1.64 -3.87
CA TYR A 236 22.08 -0.45 -4.48
C TYR A 236 23.61 -0.49 -4.45
N PHE A 237 24.20 -0.84 -3.30
CA PHE A 237 25.65 -0.86 -3.12
C PHE A 237 26.33 -2.15 -3.56
N TRP A 238 25.58 -3.21 -3.88
CA TRP A 238 26.11 -4.53 -4.23
C TRP A 238 27.25 -4.48 -5.25
N ASN A 239 27.03 -3.80 -6.38
CA ASN A 239 28.05 -3.70 -7.43
C ASN A 239 29.29 -2.90 -7.00
N SER A 240 29.13 -1.94 -6.08
CA SER A 240 30.25 -1.16 -5.54
C SER A 240 31.06 -1.97 -4.55
N ILE A 241 30.39 -2.74 -3.68
CA ILE A 241 31.01 -3.65 -2.72
C ILE A 241 31.82 -4.73 -3.44
N GLN A 242 31.27 -5.32 -4.51
CA GLN A 242 31.98 -6.32 -5.32
C GLN A 242 33.26 -5.77 -5.98
N LYS A 243 33.30 -4.46 -6.28
CA LYS A 243 34.46 -3.81 -6.91
C LYS A 243 35.50 -3.32 -5.90
N ASN A 244 35.07 -3.03 -4.67
CA ASN A 244 35.95 -2.53 -3.62
C ASN A 244 35.54 -3.11 -2.27
N ILE A 245 36.24 -4.17 -1.86
CA ILE A 245 35.98 -4.89 -0.61
C ILE A 245 36.19 -4.01 0.64
N LEU A 246 36.97 -2.93 0.53
CA LEU A 246 37.16 -1.96 1.61
C LEU A 246 35.90 -1.14 1.93
N LEU A 247 34.84 -1.25 1.11
CA LEU A 247 33.52 -0.69 1.42
C LEU A 247 32.72 -1.56 2.39
N ILE A 248 33.13 -2.81 2.64
CA ILE A 248 32.43 -3.71 3.57
C ILE A 248 32.41 -3.16 5.00
N PRO A 249 33.52 -2.69 5.61
CA PRO A 249 33.49 -2.10 6.94
C PRO A 249 32.57 -0.87 7.05
N ILE A 250 32.54 -0.03 6.00
CA ILE A 250 31.68 1.16 5.94
C ILE A 250 30.20 0.76 5.83
N ALA A 251 29.90 -0.21 4.98
CA ALA A 251 28.55 -0.76 4.85
C ALA A 251 28.09 -1.42 6.16
N ALA A 252 28.97 -2.19 6.82
CA ALA A 252 28.70 -2.78 8.12
C ALA A 252 28.38 -1.70 9.16
N LEU A 253 29.21 -0.65 9.27
CA LEU A 253 28.99 0.47 10.18
C LEU A 253 27.64 1.19 9.94
N LEU A 254 27.25 1.38 8.67
CA LEU A 254 25.97 2.00 8.32
C LEU A 254 24.76 1.09 8.61
N LEU A 255 24.95 -0.23 8.49
CA LEU A 255 23.92 -1.22 8.80
C LEU A 255 23.82 -1.50 10.30
N THR A 256 24.86 -1.23 11.10
CA THR A 256 24.88 -1.49 12.55
C THR A 256 23.72 -0.81 13.29
N PRO A 257 23.44 0.51 13.13
CA PRO A 257 22.27 1.13 13.76
C PRO A 257 20.95 0.50 13.32
N ILE A 258 20.85 0.15 12.03
CA ILE A 258 19.63 -0.46 11.48
C ILE A 258 19.43 -1.87 12.07
N TYR A 259 20.50 -2.63 12.24
CA TYR A 259 20.49 -3.93 12.90
C TYR A 259 20.03 -3.82 14.35
N TYR A 260 20.60 -2.90 15.14
CA TYR A 260 20.19 -2.71 16.54
C TYR A 260 18.74 -2.23 16.65
N MET A 261 18.30 -1.29 15.80
CA MET A 261 16.89 -0.88 15.75
C MET A 261 15.97 -2.04 15.35
N SER A 262 16.38 -2.85 14.37
CA SER A 262 15.60 -4.02 13.94
C SER A 262 15.53 -5.08 15.02
N LYS A 263 16.66 -5.37 15.69
CA LYS A 263 16.75 -6.30 16.81
C LYS A 263 15.87 -5.85 17.97
N SER A 264 15.98 -4.60 18.41
CA SER A 264 15.13 -4.03 19.46
C SER A 264 13.64 -4.13 19.10
N ASN A 265 13.28 -3.81 17.85
CA ASN A 265 11.90 -3.95 17.37
C ASN A 265 11.41 -5.40 17.33
N VAL A 266 12.30 -6.36 17.11
CA VAL A 266 11.96 -7.80 17.12
C VAL A 266 11.83 -8.30 18.56
N GLU A 267 12.78 -7.95 19.44
CA GLU A 267 12.75 -8.35 20.86
C GLU A 267 11.50 -7.82 21.57
N GLU A 268 11.15 -6.55 21.35
CA GLU A 268 9.91 -5.95 21.89
C GLU A 268 8.64 -6.64 21.36
N LYS A 269 8.70 -7.22 20.16
CA LYS A 269 7.60 -7.97 19.52
C LYS A 269 7.57 -9.46 19.85
N VAL A 270 8.64 -10.02 20.42
CA VAL A 270 8.70 -11.45 20.77
C VAL A 270 8.53 -11.66 22.27
N VAL A 271 9.10 -10.77 23.10
CA VAL A 271 9.13 -10.90 24.57
C VAL A 271 8.49 -9.70 25.28
N GLY A 272 8.40 -8.53 24.63
CA GLY A 272 7.92 -7.29 25.24
C GLY A 272 6.40 -7.05 25.19
N GLU A 273 5.99 -5.87 25.64
CA GLU A 273 4.59 -5.39 25.66
C GLU A 273 3.94 -5.31 24.26
N ARG A 274 4.74 -5.39 23.17
CA ARG A 274 4.25 -5.41 21.78
C ARG A 274 4.12 -6.81 21.18
N SER A 275 4.25 -7.88 21.99
CA SER A 275 4.06 -9.27 21.58
C SER A 275 2.73 -9.55 20.88
N THR A 276 1.67 -8.84 21.29
CA THR A 276 0.33 -8.92 20.71
C THR A 276 0.33 -8.64 19.19
N SER A 277 1.13 -7.68 18.70
CA SER A 277 1.14 -7.35 17.26
C SER A 277 1.75 -8.45 16.39
N PHE A 278 2.76 -9.18 16.89
CA PHE A 278 3.35 -10.30 16.16
C PHE A 278 2.43 -11.52 16.22
N ALA A 279 1.86 -11.81 17.39
CA ALA A 279 0.88 -12.86 17.56
C ALA A 279 -0.31 -12.68 16.61
N ILE A 280 -0.91 -11.47 16.54
CA ILE A 280 -2.01 -11.17 15.61
C ILE A 280 -1.61 -11.46 14.15
N ARG A 281 -0.39 -11.09 13.72
CA ARG A 281 0.10 -11.33 12.35
C ARG A 281 0.36 -12.82 12.07
N TYR A 282 0.78 -13.57 13.08
CA TYR A 282 0.92 -15.02 12.99
C TYR A 282 -0.45 -15.68 12.85
N PHE A 283 -1.43 -15.30 13.67
CA PHE A 283 -2.82 -15.75 13.56
C PHE A 283 -3.45 -15.36 12.22
N ASP A 284 -3.21 -14.13 11.73
CA ASP A 284 -3.63 -13.68 10.40
C ASP A 284 -3.14 -14.61 9.28
N LEU A 285 -1.92 -15.17 9.43
CA LEU A 285 -1.36 -16.10 8.48
C LEU A 285 -1.96 -17.51 8.65
N THR A 286 -1.95 -18.07 9.85
CA THR A 286 -2.36 -19.45 10.11
C THR A 286 -3.86 -19.62 9.93
N ASP A 287 -4.65 -18.83 10.64
CA ASP A 287 -6.11 -18.98 10.69
C ASP A 287 -6.71 -18.54 9.37
N GLY A 288 -6.19 -17.46 8.79
CA GLY A 288 -6.63 -17.00 7.48
C GLY A 288 -6.34 -18.03 6.38
N PHE A 289 -5.23 -18.78 6.47
CA PHE A 289 -4.93 -19.86 5.53
C PHE A 289 -5.84 -21.07 5.73
N LEU A 290 -6.07 -21.50 6.97
CA LEU A 290 -7.01 -22.58 7.26
C LEU A 290 -8.42 -22.24 6.77
N LEU A 291 -8.87 -21.00 7.01
CA LEU A 291 -10.16 -20.54 6.52
C LEU A 291 -10.22 -20.46 4.99
N ALA A 292 -9.11 -20.19 4.32
CA ALA A 292 -9.04 -20.26 2.86
C ALA A 292 -9.13 -21.70 2.34
N LEU A 293 -8.71 -22.70 3.13
CA LEU A 293 -8.89 -24.11 2.79
C LEU A 293 -10.34 -24.59 2.99
N ASP A 294 -11.08 -23.97 3.91
CA ASP A 294 -12.51 -24.25 4.10
C ASP A 294 -13.36 -23.71 2.92
N TYR A 295 -12.93 -22.59 2.30
CA TYR A 295 -13.62 -21.97 1.17
C TYR A 295 -12.71 -21.79 -0.07
N PRO A 296 -12.16 -22.86 -0.64
CA PRO A 296 -11.01 -22.76 -1.55
C PRO A 296 -11.35 -22.22 -2.94
N LEU A 297 -12.57 -22.42 -3.45
CA LEU A 297 -12.93 -22.11 -4.83
C LEU A 297 -13.39 -20.65 -5.02
N THR A 298 -14.41 -20.23 -4.27
CA THR A 298 -15.07 -18.92 -4.45
C THR A 298 -14.89 -18.00 -3.25
N GLY A 299 -14.26 -18.48 -2.19
CA GLY A 299 -14.12 -17.76 -0.92
C GLY A 299 -15.44 -17.61 -0.18
N MET A 300 -15.36 -16.99 0.99
CA MET A 300 -16.53 -16.70 1.84
C MET A 300 -17.18 -15.33 1.56
N GLY A 301 -16.69 -14.61 0.56
CA GLY A 301 -17.18 -13.28 0.19
C GLY A 301 -16.29 -12.12 0.66
N LEU A 302 -16.54 -10.95 0.08
CA LEU A 302 -15.80 -9.69 0.29
C LEU A 302 -16.41 -8.78 1.38
N ASP A 303 -17.23 -9.36 2.27
CA ASP A 303 -17.83 -8.65 3.39
C ASP A 303 -16.95 -8.77 4.65
N ASP A 304 -16.28 -7.67 5.01
CA ASP A 304 -15.37 -7.62 6.17
C ASP A 304 -16.04 -7.95 7.52
N ASP A 305 -17.34 -7.67 7.69
CA ASP A 305 -18.02 -7.96 8.97
C ASP A 305 -18.28 -9.45 9.10
N ARG A 306 -18.60 -10.08 7.97
CA ARG A 306 -18.68 -11.53 7.89
C ARG A 306 -17.33 -12.20 8.12
N TYR A 307 -16.26 -11.66 7.53
CA TYR A 307 -14.88 -12.13 7.78
C TYR A 307 -14.58 -12.15 9.27
N LYS A 308 -14.84 -11.04 9.96
CA LYS A 308 -14.62 -10.91 11.41
C LYS A 308 -15.47 -11.90 12.20
N LYS A 309 -16.74 -12.06 11.83
CA LYS A 309 -17.65 -12.99 12.50
C LYS A 309 -17.18 -14.44 12.40
N ILE A 310 -16.89 -14.93 11.20
CA ILE A 310 -16.42 -16.32 11.01
C ILE A 310 -15.12 -16.54 11.76
N ARG A 311 -14.19 -15.57 11.68
CA ARG A 311 -12.93 -15.66 12.42
C ARG A 311 -13.14 -15.75 13.94
N SER A 312 -14.09 -15.00 14.49
CA SER A 312 -14.40 -15.07 15.93
C SER A 312 -15.07 -16.38 16.35
N GLU A 313 -15.72 -17.09 15.42
CA GLU A 313 -16.44 -18.34 15.68
C GLU A 313 -15.57 -19.59 15.47
N SER A 314 -14.61 -19.56 14.54
CA SER A 314 -13.87 -20.75 14.08
C SER A 314 -12.56 -21.04 14.80
N TYR A 315 -11.92 -20.05 15.46
CA TYR A 315 -10.60 -20.23 16.06
C TYR A 315 -10.56 -19.73 17.50
N SER A 316 -10.01 -20.58 18.38
CA SER A 316 -10.02 -20.41 19.83
C SER A 316 -9.52 -19.03 20.26
N SER A 317 -10.35 -18.36 21.04
CA SER A 317 -10.03 -17.19 21.86
C SER A 317 -8.81 -17.47 22.73
N THR A 318 -7.62 -17.21 22.20
CA THR A 318 -6.43 -17.10 23.05
C THR A 318 -6.62 -15.81 23.84
N GLU A 319 -6.62 -15.90 25.17
CA GLU A 319 -6.70 -14.74 26.06
C GLU A 319 -5.67 -13.68 25.60
N GLY A 320 -6.16 -12.50 25.21
CA GLY A 320 -5.34 -11.39 24.68
C GLY A 320 -5.45 -11.11 23.17
N VAL A 321 -6.19 -11.93 22.40
CA VAL A 321 -6.49 -11.70 20.96
C VAL A 321 -7.99 -11.42 20.72
N GLU A 322 -8.74 -11.14 21.79
CA GLU A 322 -10.16 -10.79 21.69
C GLU A 322 -10.34 -9.45 20.95
N ASN A 323 -11.24 -9.46 19.96
CA ASN A 323 -11.75 -8.28 19.27
C ASN A 323 -10.68 -7.39 18.62
N THR A 324 -9.84 -7.97 17.76
CA THR A 324 -9.18 -7.12 16.76
C THR A 324 -10.25 -6.59 15.80
N GLU A 325 -10.65 -5.32 15.97
CA GLU A 325 -11.49 -4.59 15.02
C GLU A 325 -10.87 -4.54 13.60
N LYS A 326 -9.59 -4.88 13.48
CA LYS A 326 -8.84 -4.99 12.24
C LYS A 326 -9.13 -6.34 11.57
N GLY A 327 -9.46 -6.29 10.27
CA GLY A 327 -9.43 -7.48 9.41
C GLY A 327 -8.00 -8.02 9.28
N ASN A 328 -7.81 -9.04 8.43
CA ASN A 328 -6.51 -9.67 8.25
C ASN A 328 -5.46 -8.71 7.66
N SER A 329 -4.31 -8.56 8.33
CA SER A 329 -3.23 -7.68 7.88
C SER A 329 -2.47 -8.20 6.66
N ASN A 330 -2.63 -9.47 6.30
CA ASN A 330 -2.06 -10.08 5.12
C ASN A 330 -3.06 -10.04 3.95
N SER A 331 -2.83 -9.14 3.00
CA SER A 331 -3.72 -8.96 1.85
C SER A 331 -3.86 -10.22 1.00
N ILE A 332 -2.82 -11.05 0.89
CA ILE A 332 -2.85 -12.26 0.06
C ILE A 332 -3.74 -13.31 0.72
N ILE A 333 -3.56 -13.52 2.03
CA ILE A 333 -4.38 -14.47 2.77
C ILE A 333 -5.83 -14.01 2.80
N TYR A 334 -6.08 -12.73 3.07
CA TYR A 334 -7.42 -12.16 2.98
C TYR A 334 -8.07 -12.42 1.61
N LEU A 335 -7.35 -12.23 0.50
CA LEU A 335 -7.86 -12.53 -0.83
C LEU A 335 -8.19 -14.02 -1.00
N MET A 336 -7.31 -14.92 -0.56
CA MET A 336 -7.57 -16.36 -0.64
C MET A 336 -8.86 -16.72 0.10
N THR A 337 -9.09 -16.15 1.27
CA THR A 337 -10.32 -16.37 2.03
C THR A 337 -11.54 -15.70 1.39
N ALA A 338 -11.39 -14.49 0.85
CA ALA A 338 -12.52 -13.67 0.40
C ALA A 338 -13.03 -14.06 -0.99
N VAL A 339 -12.12 -14.32 -1.94
CA VAL A 339 -12.46 -14.64 -3.35
C VAL A 339 -12.03 -16.05 -3.76
N GLY A 340 -11.37 -16.81 -2.89
CA GLY A 340 -10.87 -18.14 -3.20
C GLY A 340 -9.45 -18.16 -3.78
N ILE A 341 -8.84 -19.35 -3.71
CA ILE A 341 -7.47 -19.60 -4.13
C ILE A 341 -7.28 -19.39 -5.65
N PRO A 342 -8.16 -19.87 -6.57
CA PRO A 342 -7.98 -19.69 -8.00
C PRO A 342 -7.91 -18.22 -8.43
N PHE A 343 -8.85 -17.39 -7.95
CA PHE A 343 -8.84 -15.95 -8.28
C PHE A 343 -7.66 -15.23 -7.63
N THR A 344 -7.26 -15.62 -6.43
CA THR A 344 -6.07 -15.04 -5.79
C THR A 344 -4.80 -15.36 -6.57
N VAL A 345 -4.60 -16.62 -6.98
CA VAL A 345 -3.46 -17.02 -7.81
C VAL A 345 -3.46 -16.25 -9.13
N PHE A 346 -4.61 -16.07 -9.77
CA PHE A 346 -4.73 -15.26 -10.98
C PHE A 346 -4.36 -13.78 -10.74
N ILE A 347 -4.86 -13.16 -9.67
CA ILE A 347 -4.57 -11.78 -9.29
C ILE A 347 -3.06 -11.59 -9.03
N ILE A 348 -2.43 -12.51 -8.31
CA ILE A 348 -1.00 -12.48 -8.03
C ILE A 348 -0.19 -12.69 -9.32
N TYR A 349 -0.59 -13.65 -10.16
CA TYR A 349 0.03 -13.84 -11.48
C TYR A 349 -0.05 -12.56 -12.33
N ALA A 350 -1.21 -11.90 -12.37
CA ALA A 350 -1.38 -10.63 -13.06
C ALA A 350 -0.49 -9.53 -12.45
N LEU A 351 -0.38 -9.44 -11.12
CA LEU A 351 0.55 -8.52 -10.46
C LEU A 351 2.00 -8.76 -10.92
N PHE A 352 2.45 -10.02 -11.00
CA PHE A 352 3.76 -10.35 -11.55
C PHE A 352 3.91 -9.93 -13.01
N LYS A 353 2.81 -9.78 -13.77
CA LYS A 353 2.77 -9.29 -15.15
C LYS A 353 2.62 -7.76 -15.29
N GLN A 354 2.54 -7.00 -14.19
CA GLN A 354 2.41 -5.53 -14.21
C GLN A 354 3.43 -4.83 -15.13
N THR A 355 3.02 -3.71 -15.73
CA THR A 355 3.84 -2.97 -16.73
C THR A 355 4.20 -1.54 -16.35
N VAL A 356 3.76 -1.09 -15.17
CA VAL A 356 4.01 0.25 -14.64
C VAL A 356 5.49 0.41 -14.27
N ILE A 357 6.06 -0.53 -13.51
CA ILE A 357 7.47 -0.54 -13.10
C ILE A 357 8.21 -1.65 -13.84
N ARG A 358 8.89 -1.30 -14.94
CA ARG A 358 9.66 -2.28 -15.75
C ARG A 358 11.12 -2.40 -15.32
N LYS A 359 11.72 -1.30 -14.85
CA LYS A 359 13.12 -1.26 -14.43
C LYS A 359 13.29 -1.93 -13.06
N ARG A 360 14.29 -2.81 -12.93
CA ARG A 360 14.54 -3.60 -11.70
C ARG A 360 13.27 -4.33 -11.19
N ARG A 361 12.48 -4.88 -12.12
CA ARG A 361 11.18 -5.51 -11.84
C ARG A 361 11.23 -6.52 -10.69
N GLY A 362 12.24 -7.39 -10.63
CA GLY A 362 12.35 -8.39 -9.56
C GLY A 362 12.44 -7.75 -8.17
N LEU A 363 13.23 -6.68 -8.02
CA LEU A 363 13.37 -5.96 -6.76
C LEU A 363 12.08 -5.20 -6.39
N PHE A 364 11.42 -4.59 -7.38
CA PHE A 364 10.11 -3.98 -7.17
C PHE A 364 9.07 -5.02 -6.72
N MET A 365 9.05 -6.20 -7.34
CA MET A 365 8.11 -7.27 -6.95
C MET A 365 8.39 -7.77 -5.54
N LEU A 366 9.66 -7.95 -5.15
CA LEU A 366 10.03 -8.32 -3.78
C LEU A 366 9.48 -7.29 -2.78
N PHE A 367 9.75 -5.99 -3.02
CA PHE A 367 9.23 -4.89 -2.22
C PHE A 367 7.70 -4.94 -2.12
N PHE A 368 7.02 -5.09 -3.26
CA PHE A 368 5.57 -5.04 -3.33
C PHE A 368 4.93 -6.22 -2.60
N ILE A 369 5.43 -7.44 -2.82
CA ILE A 369 4.94 -8.68 -2.16
C ILE A 369 5.12 -8.59 -0.65
N VAL A 370 6.31 -8.20 -0.16
CA VAL A 370 6.54 -8.03 1.28
C VAL A 370 5.60 -6.98 1.88
N SER A 371 5.31 -5.91 1.16
CA SER A 371 4.37 -4.88 1.61
C SER A 371 2.94 -5.41 1.76
N ILE A 372 2.41 -6.12 0.75
CA ILE A 372 1.03 -6.64 0.80
C ILE A 372 0.86 -7.85 1.72
N LEU A 373 1.95 -8.56 2.05
CA LEU A 373 1.94 -9.63 3.06
C LEU A 373 1.85 -9.08 4.49
N THR A 374 2.21 -7.82 4.70
CA THR A 374 2.30 -7.23 6.04
C THR A 374 1.29 -6.13 6.31
N GLU A 375 0.62 -5.64 5.26
CA GLU A 375 -0.42 -4.61 5.36
C GLU A 375 -1.64 -4.92 4.45
N PRO A 376 -2.88 -4.59 4.87
CA PRO A 376 -4.13 -4.88 4.16
C PRO A 376 -4.44 -3.86 3.05
N VAL A 377 -3.53 -3.73 2.08
CA VAL A 377 -3.54 -2.64 1.10
C VAL A 377 -3.80 -3.07 -0.35
N LEU A 378 -3.76 -4.36 -0.67
CA LEU A 378 -3.83 -4.81 -2.07
C LEU A 378 -5.13 -4.38 -2.77
N LEU A 379 -6.28 -4.49 -2.09
CA LEU A 379 -7.59 -4.07 -2.59
C LEU A 379 -7.83 -2.55 -2.48
N LYS A 380 -6.79 -1.73 -2.36
CA LYS A 380 -6.91 -0.27 -2.44
C LYS A 380 -6.63 0.20 -3.88
N PRO A 381 -7.24 1.30 -4.36
CA PRO A 381 -7.10 1.74 -5.76
C PRO A 381 -5.65 1.91 -6.22
N PHE A 382 -4.77 2.45 -5.37
CA PHE A 382 -3.34 2.58 -5.70
C PHE A 382 -2.66 1.24 -6.00
N PHE A 383 -2.89 0.21 -5.19
CA PHE A 383 -2.24 -1.09 -5.33
C PHE A 383 -2.90 -1.93 -6.43
N MET A 384 -4.24 -1.87 -6.55
CA MET A 384 -4.98 -2.53 -7.62
C MET A 384 -4.60 -2.03 -9.01
N LEU A 385 -4.13 -0.79 -9.15
CA LEU A 385 -3.55 -0.28 -10.41
C LEU A 385 -2.48 -1.23 -10.97
N PHE A 386 -1.58 -1.74 -10.13
CA PHE A 386 -0.49 -2.62 -10.59
C PHE A 386 -1.04 -3.96 -11.09
N VAL A 387 -1.99 -4.54 -10.36
CA VAL A 387 -2.71 -5.76 -10.76
C VAL A 387 -3.39 -5.55 -12.12
N MET A 388 -4.20 -4.50 -12.24
CA MET A 388 -4.94 -4.19 -13.47
C MET A 388 -3.99 -3.98 -14.65
N SER A 389 -2.85 -3.33 -14.43
CA SER A 389 -1.85 -3.11 -15.49
C SER A 389 -1.25 -4.40 -16.04
N GLY A 390 -1.19 -5.44 -15.21
CA GLY A 390 -0.73 -6.76 -15.60
C GLY A 390 -1.84 -7.61 -16.21
N MET A 391 -3.08 -7.48 -15.72
CA MET A 391 -4.24 -8.13 -16.33
C MET A 391 -4.43 -7.70 -17.80
N ILE A 392 -4.18 -6.43 -18.14
CA ILE A 392 -4.16 -5.97 -19.55
C ILE A 392 -3.20 -6.82 -20.39
N VAL A 393 -2.03 -7.15 -19.87
CA VAL A 393 -1.04 -7.98 -20.58
C VAL A 393 -1.48 -9.43 -20.67
N VAL A 394 -2.09 -9.96 -19.61
CA VAL A 394 -2.59 -11.35 -19.61
C VAL A 394 -3.70 -11.54 -20.64
N PHE A 395 -4.59 -10.55 -20.77
CA PHE A 395 -5.72 -10.62 -21.72
C PHE A 395 -5.35 -10.22 -23.15
N LYS A 396 -4.19 -9.57 -23.36
CA LYS A 396 -3.72 -9.18 -24.69
C LYS A 396 -2.66 -10.19 -25.16
N ASN A 397 -2.93 -10.97 -26.20
CA ASN A 397 -1.91 -11.80 -26.83
C ASN A 397 -0.65 -10.96 -27.15
N SER A 398 0.50 -11.48 -26.78
CA SER A 398 1.84 -10.86 -26.65
C SER A 398 2.33 -10.03 -27.86
N THR A 399 1.66 -10.11 -29.00
CA THR A 399 2.05 -9.57 -30.30
C THR A 399 1.72 -8.08 -30.51
N GLN A 400 0.80 -7.48 -29.75
CA GLN A 400 0.34 -6.10 -30.00
C GLN A 400 1.00 -5.00 -29.15
N ILE A 401 2.02 -5.31 -28.34
CA ILE A 401 2.72 -4.28 -27.52
C ILE A 401 3.88 -3.61 -28.30
N GLN A 402 4.38 -4.25 -29.35
CA GLN A 402 5.46 -3.70 -30.18
C GLN A 402 4.97 -2.61 -31.14
N LEU A 403 3.71 -2.66 -31.60
CA LEU A 403 3.18 -1.74 -32.61
C LEU A 403 2.68 -0.39 -32.06
N SER A 404 2.74 -0.17 -30.74
CA SER A 404 2.37 1.13 -30.14
C SER A 404 3.56 1.83 -29.45
N ASN A 405 4.77 1.30 -29.58
CA ASN A 405 5.99 1.88 -29.03
C ASN A 405 7.07 2.14 -30.09
N SER A 406 6.72 2.06 -31.38
CA SER A 406 7.52 2.63 -32.47
C SER A 406 7.16 4.11 -32.65
#